data_AF-A0A7K2TJT9-F1
#
_entry.id   AF-A0A7K2TJT9-F1
#
_cell.length_a   1.000
_cell.length_b   1.000
_cell.length_c   1.000
_cell.angle_alpha   90.00
_cell.angle_beta   90.00
_cell.angle_gamma   90.00
#
_symmetry.space_group_name_H-M   'P 1'
#
loop_
_entity.id
_entity.type
_entity.pdbx_description
1 polymer ?
#
loop_
_entity_poly.entity_id
_entity_poly.type
_entity_poly.pdbx_seq_one_letter_code
_entity_poly.pdbx_strand_id
1 'polypeptide(L)'
;MRVLHQRQNCAPQFAGIEVDFEPAAEGFVFEVAREPVVDHEAVDPPAHLVAAAAAGIEEQLRLPDHGVVVAARVVLRRAHVDPLGSHALAFKVAGHLAAREALERAGCLHR
;
A
#
# COMPACT_ATOMS: atom_id res chain seq x y z
N MET A 1 4.52 -5.36 5.69
CA MET A 1 5.13 -4.08 5.27
C MET A 1 4.33 -2.93 5.87
N ARG A 2 4.97 -1.92 6.46
CA ARG A 2 4.27 -0.75 7.04
C ARG A 2 4.85 0.53 6.46
N VAL A 3 3.99 1.38 5.91
CA VAL A 3 4.37 2.64 5.26
C VAL A 3 3.54 3.79 5.79
N LEU A 4 4.18 4.93 6.00
CA LEU A 4 3.55 6.21 6.30
C LEU A 4 3.91 7.22 5.20
N HIS A 5 2.91 7.66 4.45
CA HIS A 5 3.02 8.82 3.58
C HIS A 5 2.51 10.05 4.33
N GLN A 6 3.39 11.04 4.54
CA GLN A 6 3.02 12.30 5.18
C GLN A 6 3.68 13.48 4.46
N ARG A 7 2.87 14.49 4.14
CA ARG A 7 3.33 15.77 3.57
C ARG A 7 2.65 16.92 4.29
N GLN A 8 3.43 17.81 4.91
CA GLN A 8 2.91 18.95 5.70
C GLN A 8 3.17 20.28 4.97
N ASN A 9 2.41 20.54 3.90
CA ASN A 9 2.43 21.83 3.19
C ASN A 9 1.00 22.38 3.03
N CYS A 10 0.79 23.44 2.24
CA CYS A 10 -0.52 24.07 2.04
C CYS A 10 -1.62 23.10 1.51
N ALA A 11 -1.24 21.91 1.03
CA ALA A 11 -2.12 20.81 0.68
C ALA A 11 -1.63 19.53 1.41
N PRO A 12 -1.97 19.39 2.71
CA PRO A 12 -1.45 18.31 3.54
C PRO A 12 -1.87 16.95 2.98
N GLN A 13 -0.98 15.98 3.10
CA GLN A 13 -1.24 14.60 2.68
C GLN A 13 -0.89 13.67 3.82
N PHE A 14 -1.75 12.68 4.04
CA PHE A 14 -1.57 11.68 5.07
C PHE A 14 -2.20 10.35 4.64
N ALA A 15 -1.41 9.28 4.71
CA ALA A 15 -1.89 7.92 4.59
C ALA A 15 -0.91 6.96 5.27
N GLY A 16 -1.37 6.26 6.30
CA GLY A 16 -0.65 5.12 6.88
C GLY A 16 -1.26 3.82 6.39
N ILE A 17 -0.47 2.87 5.86
CA ILE A 17 -0.95 1.54 5.49
C ILE A 17 -0.02 0.45 6.01
N GLU A 18 -0.59 -0.67 6.40
CA GLU A 18 0.12 -1.91 6.71
C GLU A 18 -0.40 -3.01 5.78
N VAL A 19 0.48 -3.57 4.97
CA VAL A 19 0.16 -4.57 3.94
C VAL A 19 1.13 -5.75 3.99
N ASP A 20 0.64 -6.95 3.77
CA ASP A 20 1.48 -8.14 3.53
C ASP A 20 1.60 -8.39 2.03
N PHE A 21 2.79 -8.76 1.58
CA PHE A 21 3.06 -9.16 0.20
C PHE A 21 3.38 -10.64 0.18
N GLU A 22 2.57 -11.41 -0.55
CA GLU A 22 2.74 -12.84 -0.76
C GLU A 22 2.92 -13.10 -2.26
N PRO A 23 3.79 -14.06 -2.66
CA PRO A 23 3.84 -14.50 -4.05
C PRO A 23 2.48 -15.02 -4.52
N ALA A 24 2.08 -14.66 -5.75
CA ALA A 24 0.90 -15.23 -6.41
C ALA A 24 1.30 -16.08 -7.62
N ALA A 25 0.43 -17.00 -8.02
CA ALA A 25 0.64 -17.81 -9.22
C ALA A 25 0.62 -16.95 -10.50
N GLU A 26 -0.26 -15.96 -10.56
CA GLU A 26 -0.38 -15.03 -11.68
C GLU A 26 -0.96 -13.69 -11.23
N GLY A 27 -0.51 -12.61 -11.87
CA GLY A 27 -1.14 -11.30 -11.78
C GLY A 27 -1.07 -10.64 -10.40
N PHE A 28 -1.95 -9.66 -10.20
CA PHE A 28 -2.04 -8.89 -8.97
C PHE A 28 -3.41 -9.11 -8.32
N VAL A 29 -3.41 -9.49 -7.05
CA VAL A 29 -4.62 -9.64 -6.23
C VAL A 29 -4.47 -8.76 -5.00
N PHE A 30 -5.49 -7.95 -4.70
CA PHE A 30 -5.54 -7.11 -3.52
C PHE A 30 -6.73 -7.50 -2.63
N GLU A 31 -6.46 -7.75 -1.35
CA GLU A 31 -7.45 -8.15 -0.37
C GLU A 31 -7.37 -7.26 0.89
N VAL A 32 -8.48 -7.13 1.59
CA VAL A 32 -8.51 -6.50 2.92
C VAL A 32 -8.68 -7.61 3.95
N ALA A 33 -7.85 -7.63 4.99
CA ALA A 33 -7.93 -8.61 6.05
C ALA A 33 -9.29 -8.51 6.76
N ARG A 34 -9.97 -9.65 6.92
CA ARG A 34 -11.31 -9.73 7.55
C ARG A 34 -11.29 -9.55 9.07
N GLU A 35 -10.12 -9.71 9.68
CA GLU A 35 -9.91 -9.55 11.12
C GLU A 35 -8.84 -8.46 11.31
N PRO A 36 -9.24 -7.18 11.38
CA PRO A 36 -8.30 -6.10 11.67
C PRO A 36 -7.70 -6.34 13.05
N VAL A 37 -6.37 -6.25 13.15
CA VAL A 37 -5.71 -6.29 14.46
C VAL A 37 -6.17 -5.06 15.23
N VAL A 38 -7.04 -5.29 16.21
CA VAL A 38 -7.76 -4.28 17.00
C VAL A 38 -6.77 -3.27 17.57
N ASP A 39 -6.64 -2.16 16.87
CA ASP A 39 -5.99 -0.95 17.33
C ASP A 39 -7.11 0.08 17.45
N HIS A 40 -7.35 0.61 18.65
CA HIS A 40 -8.56 1.38 18.97
C HIS A 40 -8.69 2.71 18.19
N GLU A 41 -7.65 3.11 17.43
CA GLU A 41 -7.64 4.29 16.55
C GLU A 41 -7.73 3.95 15.05
N ALA A 42 -7.73 2.67 14.66
CA ALA A 42 -7.85 2.27 13.25
C ALA A 42 -9.32 2.32 12.80
N VAL A 43 -9.67 3.33 12.01
CA VAL A 43 -10.96 3.39 11.31
C VAL A 43 -10.86 2.63 10.00
N ASP A 44 -11.87 1.80 9.69
CA ASP A 44 -11.96 1.17 8.37
C ASP A 44 -11.91 2.25 7.29
N PRO A 45 -10.88 2.26 6.43
CA PRO A 45 -10.73 3.28 5.41
C PRO A 45 -11.91 3.18 4.43
N PRO A 46 -12.47 4.31 3.96
CA PRO A 46 -13.44 4.31 2.89
C PRO A 46 -12.95 3.50 1.68
N ALA A 47 -13.85 2.74 1.04
CA ALA A 47 -13.50 1.83 -0.06
C ALA A 47 -12.72 2.51 -1.20
N HIS A 48 -12.98 3.80 -1.47
CA HIS A 48 -12.27 4.55 -2.50
C HIS A 48 -10.79 4.82 -2.14
N LEU A 49 -10.45 4.95 -0.85
CA LEU A 49 -9.06 5.09 -0.40
C LEU A 49 -8.32 3.76 -0.48
N VAL A 50 -9.00 2.66 -0.14
CA VAL A 50 -8.49 1.29 -0.31
C VAL A 50 -8.17 1.02 -1.78
N ALA A 51 -9.09 1.34 -2.68
CA ALA A 51 -8.90 1.19 -4.12
C ALA A 51 -7.73 2.05 -4.63
N ALA A 52 -7.55 3.27 -4.10
CA ALA A 52 -6.44 4.12 -4.46
C ALA A 52 -5.08 3.54 -4.02
N ALA A 53 -4.99 2.96 -2.82
CA ALA A 53 -3.79 2.26 -2.38
C ALA A 53 -3.48 1.04 -3.25
N ALA A 54 -4.49 0.22 -3.57
CA ALA A 54 -4.33 -0.92 -4.47
C ALA A 54 -3.79 -0.50 -5.84
N ALA A 55 -4.34 0.58 -6.42
CA ALA A 55 -3.87 1.12 -7.70
C ALA A 55 -2.41 1.58 -7.63
N GLY A 56 -2.00 2.26 -6.54
CA GLY A 56 -0.60 2.67 -6.36
C GLY A 56 0.37 1.50 -6.27
N ILE A 57 -0.04 0.41 -5.60
CA ILE A 57 0.74 -0.83 -5.52
C ILE A 57 0.87 -1.49 -6.89
N GLU A 58 -0.26 -1.68 -7.58
CA GLU A 58 -0.31 -2.31 -8.89
C GLU A 58 0.52 -1.55 -9.93
N GLU A 59 0.42 -0.22 -9.95
CA GLU A 59 1.23 0.65 -10.81
C GLU A 59 2.73 0.45 -10.56
N GLN A 60 3.14 0.42 -9.29
CA GLN A 60 4.53 0.22 -8.94
C GLN A 60 5.04 -1.17 -9.33
N LEU A 61 4.25 -2.23 -9.08
CA LEU A 61 4.62 -3.61 -9.44
C LEU A 61 4.72 -3.86 -10.95
N ARG A 62 4.02 -3.04 -11.76
CA ARG A 62 4.01 -3.13 -13.22
C ARG A 62 5.06 -2.28 -13.92
N LEU A 63 5.91 -1.54 -13.19
CA LEU A 63 6.94 -0.74 -13.84
C LEU A 63 7.90 -1.65 -14.64
N PRO A 64 8.23 -1.28 -15.90
CA PRO A 64 9.14 -2.06 -16.74
C PRO A 64 10.53 -2.24 -16.13
N ASP A 65 10.95 -1.31 -15.28
CA ASP A 65 12.27 -1.26 -14.65
C ASP A 65 12.57 -2.47 -13.76
N HIS A 66 11.55 -3.21 -13.31
CA HIS A 66 11.74 -4.46 -12.56
C HIS A 66 12.26 -5.60 -13.44
N GLY A 67 12.15 -5.49 -14.77
CA GLY A 67 12.54 -6.52 -15.73
C GLY A 67 11.71 -7.81 -15.66
N VAL A 68 10.72 -7.88 -14.76
CA VAL A 68 9.82 -9.02 -14.55
C VAL A 68 8.40 -8.53 -14.26
N VAL A 69 7.40 -9.31 -14.66
CA VAL A 69 6.02 -9.12 -14.20
C VAL A 69 5.91 -9.72 -12.80
N VAL A 70 5.66 -8.89 -11.80
CA VAL A 70 5.56 -9.34 -10.41
C VAL A 70 4.15 -9.88 -10.13
N ALA A 71 4.05 -11.20 -9.96
CA ALA A 71 2.82 -11.84 -9.50
C ALA A 71 2.73 -11.79 -7.97
N ALA A 72 1.78 -11.02 -7.44
CA ALA A 72 1.67 -10.78 -6.01
C ALA A 72 0.22 -10.76 -5.51
N ARG A 73 0.01 -11.37 -4.35
CA ARG A 73 -1.18 -11.21 -3.52
C ARG A 73 -0.82 -10.25 -2.39
N VAL A 74 -1.59 -9.18 -2.25
CA VAL A 74 -1.37 -8.14 -1.26
C VAL A 74 -2.56 -8.06 -0.32
N VAL A 75 -2.29 -8.16 0.98
CA VAL A 75 -3.33 -8.13 2.02
C VAL A 75 -3.18 -6.87 2.86
N LEU A 76 -4.13 -5.95 2.77
CA LEU A 76 -4.22 -4.78 3.65
C LEU A 76 -4.65 -5.23 5.05
N ARG A 77 -3.74 -5.07 6.01
CA ARG A 77 -3.95 -5.38 7.42
C ARG A 77 -4.53 -4.22 8.18
N ARG A 78 -4.02 -3.01 7.91
CA ARG A 78 -4.45 -1.77 8.57
C ARG A 78 -4.33 -0.59 7.64
N ALA A 79 -5.19 0.39 7.86
CA ALA A 79 -5.02 1.72 7.33
C ALA A 79 -5.26 2.75 8.42
N HIS A 80 -4.59 3.88 8.30
CA HIS A 80 -4.74 5.01 9.18
C HIS A 80 -5.05 6.25 8.34
N VAL A 81 -6.13 6.92 8.74
CA VAL A 81 -6.77 8.03 8.02
C VAL A 81 -6.75 9.23 8.94
N ASP A 82 -6.34 10.38 8.41
CA ASP A 82 -6.46 11.68 9.06
C ASP A 82 -7.55 12.50 8.35
N PRO A 83 -8.49 13.15 9.06
CA PRO A 83 -9.59 13.88 8.45
C PRO A 83 -9.20 14.99 7.47
N LEU A 84 -7.99 15.57 7.62
CA LEU A 84 -7.54 16.73 6.85
C LEU A 84 -6.56 16.37 5.73
N GLY A 85 -5.71 15.36 5.96
CA GLY A 85 -4.66 14.94 5.04
C GLY A 85 -4.98 13.71 4.21
N SER A 86 -5.99 12.89 4.59
CA SER A 86 -6.27 11.65 3.86
C SER A 86 -7.22 11.84 2.70
N HIS A 87 -6.70 11.56 1.51
CA HIS A 87 -7.44 11.57 0.25
C HIS A 87 -6.84 10.53 -0.73
N ALA A 88 -7.52 10.26 -1.84
CA ALA A 88 -7.15 9.21 -2.78
C ALA A 88 -5.67 9.28 -3.24
N LEU A 89 -5.18 10.48 -3.59
CA LEU A 89 -3.76 10.64 -3.97
C LEU A 89 -2.79 10.27 -2.84
N ALA A 90 -3.09 10.57 -1.57
CA ALA A 90 -2.21 10.21 -0.45
C ALA A 90 -2.12 8.68 -0.29
N PHE A 91 -3.27 8.00 -0.38
CA PHE A 91 -3.33 6.53 -0.34
C PHE A 91 -2.65 5.87 -1.52
N LYS A 92 -2.79 6.44 -2.73
CA LYS A 92 -2.08 5.98 -3.93
C LYS A 92 -0.56 6.07 -3.75
N VAL A 93 -0.07 7.18 -3.21
CA VAL A 93 1.36 7.35 -2.92
C VAL A 93 1.84 6.34 -1.87
N ALA A 94 1.07 6.14 -0.79
CA ALA A 94 1.41 5.15 0.23
C ALA A 94 1.49 3.73 -0.36
N GLY A 95 0.55 3.37 -1.23
CA GLY A 95 0.57 2.10 -1.96
C GLY A 95 1.83 1.93 -2.82
N HIS A 96 2.15 2.94 -3.62
CA HIS A 96 3.37 2.96 -4.44
C HIS A 96 4.64 2.77 -3.60
N LEU A 97 4.75 3.48 -2.48
CA LEU A 97 5.87 3.35 -1.55
C LEU A 97 5.97 1.96 -0.94
N ALA A 98 4.85 1.35 -0.54
CA ALA A 98 4.82 0.00 0.03
C ALA A 98 5.32 -1.06 -0.96
N ALA A 99 4.89 -0.97 -2.22
CA ALA A 99 5.37 -1.86 -3.27
C ALA A 99 6.86 -1.65 -3.57
N ARG A 100 7.32 -0.40 -3.63
CA ARG A 100 8.74 -0.09 -3.85
C ARG A 100 9.62 -0.67 -2.75
N GLU A 101 9.25 -0.43 -1.49
CA GLU A 101 10.01 -0.95 -0.35
C GLU A 101 9.99 -2.49 -0.31
N ALA A 102 8.89 -3.12 -0.72
CA ALA A 102 8.79 -4.58 -0.77
C ALA A 102 9.77 -5.17 -1.81
N LEU A 103 9.85 -4.54 -2.99
CA LEU A 103 10.79 -4.93 -4.04
C LEU A 103 12.24 -4.69 -3.63
N GLU A 104 12.54 -3.55 -2.99
CA GLU A 104 13.88 -3.25 -2.46
C GLU A 104 14.32 -4.33 -1.45
N ARG A 105 13.43 -4.74 -0.55
CA ARG A 105 13.72 -5.80 0.43
C ARG A 105 13.88 -7.18 -0.23
N ALA A 106 13.06 -7.51 -1.22
CA ALA A 106 13.16 -8.77 -1.97
C ALA A 106 14.46 -8.86 -2.80
N GLY A 107 14.89 -7.73 -3.38
CA GLY A 107 16.14 -7.62 -4.14
C GLY A 107 17.40 -7.64 -3.27
N CYS A 108 17.36 -7.06 -2.07
CA CYS A 108 18.45 -7.15 -1.09
C CYS A 108 18.62 -8.56 -0.49
N LEU A 109 17.57 -9.38 -0.47
CA LEU A 109 17.64 -10.78 -0.01
C LEU A 109 18.41 -11.71 -0.98
N HIS A 110 18.80 -11.23 -2.15
CA HIS A 110 19.55 -11.98 -3.18
C HIS A 110 20.97 -11.44 -3.43
N ARG A 111 21.53 -10.60 -2.54
CA ARG A 111 22.90 -10.09 -2.68
C ARG A 111 23.82 -10.56 -1.54
#